data_AF-A0A4Q3A8L6-F1
#
_entry.id   AF-A0A4Q3A8L6-F1
#
_cell.length_a   1.000
_cell.length_b   1.000
_cell.length_c   1.000
_cell.angle_alpha   90.00
_cell.angle_beta   90.00
_cell.angle_gamma   90.00
#
_symmetry.space_group_name_H-M   'P 1'
#
loop_
_entity.id
_entity.type
_entity.pdbx_description
1 polymer ?
#
loop_
_entity_poly.entity_id
_entity_poly.type
_entity_poly.pdbx_seq_one_letter_code
_entity_poly.pdbx_strand_id
1 'polypeptide(L)' 'MDGIRLGLVGIGKIARDQHVPALANDARFTLSATASRNGRVDGVQGY' A
#
# COMPACT_ATOMS: atom_id res chain seq x y z
N MET A 1 -1.60 -8.50 -17.49
CA MET A 1 -1.69 -7.03 -17.54
C MET A 1 -1.33 -6.55 -16.16
N ASP A 2 -0.21 -5.85 -15.99
CA ASP A 2 0.16 -5.32 -14.67
C ASP A 2 -0.81 -4.19 -14.30
N GLY A 3 -1.36 -4.24 -13.09
CA GLY A 3 -2.23 -3.19 -12.56
C GLY A 3 -1.50 -1.85 -12.45
N ILE A 4 -2.26 -0.78 -12.22
CA ILE A 4 -1.73 0.55 -11.94
C ILE A 4 -0.84 0.47 -10.71
N ARG A 5 0.46 0.68 -10.92
CA ARG A 5 1.46 0.69 -9.86
C ARG A 5 1.34 1.99 -9.07
N LEU A 6 1.19 1.87 -7.77
CA LEU A 6 1.07 3.02 -6.88
C LEU A 6 1.90 2.84 -5.61
N GLY A 7 2.23 3.96 -4.97
CA GLY A 7 2.86 4.02 -3.66
C GLY A 7 1.93 4.63 -2.62
N LEU A 8 2.03 4.17 -1.37
CA LEU A 8 1.24 4.71 -0.25
C LEU A 8 2.13 5.47 0.73
N VAL A 9 1.87 6.77 0.90
CA VAL A 9 2.61 7.64 1.83
C VAL A 9 1.79 7.85 3.10
N GLY A 10 2.39 7.56 4.25
CA GLY A 10 1.75 7.60 5.55
C GLY A 10 1.01 6.30 5.88
N ILE A 11 1.64 5.44 6.67
CA ILE A 11 1.06 4.17 7.11
C ILE A 11 0.54 4.32 8.53
N GLY A 12 -0.63 4.96 8.64
CA GLY A 12 -1.39 5.11 9.89
C GLY A 12 -2.47 4.04 10.07
N LYS A 13 -3.34 4.22 11.06
CA LYS A 13 -4.45 3.29 11.34
C LYS A 13 -5.36 3.09 10.12
N ILE A 14 -5.79 4.16 9.47
CA ILE A 14 -6.68 4.09 8.30
C ILE A 14 -6.00 3.40 7.10
N ALA A 15 -4.70 3.63 6.90
CA ALA A 15 -3.95 2.99 5.83
C ALA A 15 -3.93 1.46 5.97
N ARG A 16 -3.70 0.96 7.19
CA ARG A 16 -3.70 -0.48 7.48
C ARG A 16 -5.09 -1.08 7.44
N ASP A 17 -6.05 -0.38 8.05
CA ASP A 17 -7.39 -0.93 8.27
C ASP A 17 -8.26 -0.84 7.00
N GLN A 18 -8.00 0.12 6.09
CA GLN A 18 -8.85 0.38 4.93
C GLN A 18 -8.11 0.43 3.60
N HIS A 19 -7.05 1.24 3.47
CA HIS A 19 -6.39 1.42 2.16
C HIS A 19 -5.73 0.14 1.67
N VAL A 20 -4.93 -0.52 2.51
CA VAL A 20 -4.22 -1.77 2.13
C VAL A 20 -5.20 -2.88 1.75
N PRO A 21 -6.26 -3.20 2.54
CA PRO A 21 -7.27 -4.19 2.15
C PRO A 21 -8.02 -3.82 0.86
N ALA A 22 -8.37 -2.54 0.67
CA ALA A 22 -9.06 -2.10 -0.54
C ALA A 22 -8.19 -2.28 -1.80
N LEU A 23 -6.89 -1.97 -1.69
CA LEU A 23 -5.92 -2.16 -2.78
C LEU A 23 -5.66 -3.64 -3.07
N ALA A 24 -5.61 -4.49 -2.05
CA ALA A 24 -5.43 -5.93 -2.22
C ALA A 24 -6.63 -6.61 -2.90
N ASN A 25 -7.83 -6.06 -2.72
CA ASN A 25 -9.07 -6.59 -3.29
C ASN A 25 -9.37 -6.09 -4.72
N ASP A 26 -8.54 -5.22 -5.29
CA ASP A 26 -8.75 -4.65 -6.62
C ASP A 26 -7.57 -4.92 -7.54
N ALA A 27 -7.75 -5.87 -8.47
CA ALA A 27 -6.73 -6.29 -9.43
C ALA A 27 -6.29 -5.18 -10.41
N ARG A 28 -6.99 -4.05 -10.46
CA ARG A 28 -6.57 -2.89 -11.25
C ARG A 28 -5.37 -2.18 -10.63
N PHE A 29 -5.03 -2.46 -9.38
CA PHE A 29 -3.95 -1.77 -8.66
C PHE A 29 -2.85 -2.74 -8.20
N THR A 30 -1.65 -2.20 -8.04
CA THR A 30 -0.52 -2.93 -7.48
C THR A 30 0.25 -2.00 -6.55
N LEU A 31 0.15 -2.25 -5.24
CA LEU A 31 0.87 -1.49 -4.22
C LEU A 31 2.36 -1.86 -4.29
N SER A 32 3.15 -1.01 -4.94
CA SER A 32 4.55 -1.28 -5.27
C SER A 32 5.53 -0.71 -4.24
N ALA A 33 5.13 0.34 -3.52
CA ALA A 33 5.98 1.01 -2.54
C ALA A 33 5.18 1.64 -1.39
N THR A 34 5.83 1.86 -0.25
CA THR A 34 5.30 2.65 0.86
C THR A 34 6.34 3.63 1.40
N ALA A 35 5.90 4.73 1.99
CA ALA A 35 6.79 5.67 2.67
C ALA A 35 6.15 6.16 3.98
N SER A 36 6.77 5.89 5.13
CA SER A 36 6.28 6.38 6.41
C SER A 36 7.35 6.24 7.50
N ARG A 37 7.45 7.26 8.35
CA ARG A 37 8.40 7.27 9.48
C ARG A 37 8.25 6.08 10.44
N ASN A 38 7.01 5.64 10.70
CA ASN A 38 6.72 4.69 11.78
C ASN A 38 5.90 3.47 11.33
N GLY A 39 5.46 3.40 10.08
CA GLY A 39 4.54 2.37 9.62
C GLY A 39 5.04 1.67 8.36
N ARG A 40 4.84 0.36 8.28
CA ARG A 40 5.22 -0.46 7.13
C ARG A 40 4.06 -1.34 6.71
N VAL A 41 4.09 -1.80 5.47
CA VAL A 41 3.20 -2.82 4.93
C VAL A 41 4.07 -4.02 4.57
N ASP A 42 3.74 -5.18 5.12
CA ASP A 42 4.53 -6.39 4.92
C ASP A 42 4.54 -6.81 3.45
N GLY A 43 5.71 -7.22 2.96
CA GLY A 43 5.89 -7.63 1.56
C GLY A 43 5.95 -6.48 0.55
N VAL A 44 5.81 -5.22 0.97
CA VAL A 44 5.93 -4.05 0.10
C VAL A 44 7.20 -3.27 0.45
N GLN A 45 7.97 -2.90 -0.57
CA GLN A 45 9.16 -2.07 -0.37
C GLN A 45 8.77 -0.75 0.29
N GLY A 46 9.46 -0.34 1.35
CA GLY A 46 9.17 0.94 1.98
C GLY A 46 10.27 1.52 2.84
N TYR A 47 10.27 2.86 2.88
CA TYR A 47 11.19 3.73 3.62
C TYR A 47 10.50 4.37 4.83
#